data_AF-A0A0F5PST9-F1
#
_entry.id   AF-A0A0F5PST9-F1
#
_cell.length_a   1.000
_cell.length_b   1.000
_cell.length_c   1.000
_cell.angle_alpha   90.00
_cell.angle_beta   90.00
_cell.angle_gamma   90.00
#
_symmetry.space_group_name_H-M   'P 1'
#
loop_
_entity.id
_entity.type
_entity.pdbx_description
1 polymer ?
#
loop_
_entity_poly.entity_id
_entity_poly.type
_entity_poly.pdbx_seq_one_letter_code
_entity_poly.pdbx_strand_id
1 'polypeptide(L)'
;MLQIRGHGDFPRRFREKLSTYLEIIEKVVKEGKEQKISADCNEKLVAAAFFGMTTSILALKVIREEETVDTQEITDTVFNFALNGLKFYH
;
A
#
# COMPACT_ATOMS: atom_id res chain seq x y z
N MET A 1 12.03 -1.16 -11.76
CA MET A 1 12.65 -1.98 -10.69
C MET A 1 14.11 -1.62 -10.35
N LEU A 2 14.91 -1.02 -11.26
CA LEU A 2 16.29 -0.61 -10.95
C LEU A 2 16.42 0.38 -9.76
N GLN A 3 15.39 1.20 -9.52
CA GLN A 3 15.43 2.24 -8.49
C GLN A 3 15.41 1.72 -7.04
N ILE A 4 15.03 0.45 -6.79
CA ILE A 4 14.93 -0.12 -5.45
C ILE A 4 16.21 -0.89 -5.04
N ARG A 5 16.93 -1.44 -6.02
CA ARG A 5 18.10 -2.31 -5.81
C ARG A 5 19.46 -1.64 -6.06
N GLY A 6 19.48 -0.41 -6.58
CA GLY A 6 20.74 0.31 -6.77
C GLY A 6 21.42 0.70 -5.45
N HIS A 7 22.76 0.80 -5.46
CA HIS A 7 23.56 1.23 -4.30
C HIS A 7 23.86 2.74 -4.28
N GLY A 8 23.27 3.51 -5.20
CA GLY A 8 23.43 4.98 -5.23
C GLY A 8 22.57 5.70 -4.19
N ASP A 9 22.84 7.00 -4.01
CA ASP A 9 22.13 7.86 -3.06
C ASP A 9 20.62 7.95 -3.32
N PHE A 10 20.20 7.93 -4.59
CA PHE A 10 18.78 8.00 -4.96
C PHE A 10 17.98 6.76 -4.50
N PRO A 11 18.39 5.51 -4.83
CA PRO A 11 17.79 4.30 -4.27
C PRO A 11 17.78 4.23 -2.74
N ARG A 12 18.81 4.77 -2.08
CA ARG A 12 18.85 4.82 -0.61
C ARG A 12 17.76 5.74 -0.05
N ARG A 13 17.69 6.98 -0.52
CA ARG A 13 16.66 7.95 -0.10
C ARG A 13 15.24 7.45 -0.39
N PHE A 14 15.04 6.75 -1.51
CA PHE A 14 13.77 6.12 -1.83
C PHE A 14 13.40 5.05 -0.79
N ARG A 15 14.33 4.15 -0.44
CA ARG A 15 14.11 3.14 0.59
C ARG A 15 13.81 3.73 1.97
N GLU A 16 14.50 4.80 2.34
CA GLU A 16 14.22 5.52 3.60
C GLU A 16 12.79 6.06 3.64
N LYS A 17 12.36 6.77 2.59
CA LYS A 17 10.98 7.27 2.49
C LYS A 17 9.95 6.15 2.48
N LEU A 18 10.25 5.05 1.78
CA LEU A 18 9.39 3.88 1.76
C LEU A 18 9.27 3.24 3.15
N SER A 19 10.38 3.14 3.91
CA SER A 19 10.36 2.65 5.29
C SER A 19 9.44 3.50 6.15
N THR A 20 9.58 4.83 6.09
CA THR A 20 8.71 5.76 6.84
C THR A 20 7.24 5.58 6.47
N TYR A 21 6.93 5.39 5.19
CA TYR A 21 5.55 5.13 4.74
C TYR A 21 4.99 3.82 5.32
N LEU A 22 5.77 2.74 5.26
CA LEU A 22 5.36 1.45 5.81
C LEU A 22 5.16 1.51 7.33
N GLU A 23 6.08 2.17 8.05
CA GLU A 23 6.00 2.37 9.50
C GLU A 23 4.72 3.11 9.93
N ILE A 24 4.26 4.08 9.14
CA ILE A 24 2.99 4.78 9.39
C ILE A 24 1.83 3.79 9.34
N ILE A 25 1.76 2.94 8.30
CA ILE A 25 0.70 1.94 8.17
C ILE A 25 0.79 0.92 9.30
N GLU A 26 1.99 0.42 9.59
CA GLU A 26 2.22 -0.52 10.70
C GLU A 26 1.69 0.03 12.02
N LYS A 27 1.96 1.31 12.32
CA LYS A 27 1.49 1.98 13.53
C LYS A 27 -0.04 2.04 13.57
N VAL A 28 -0.69 2.42 12.47
CA VAL A 28 -2.17 2.49 12.39
C VAL A 28 -2.80 1.11 12.59
N VAL A 29 -2.25 0.06 11.95
CA VAL A 29 -2.76 -1.31 12.11
C VAL A 29 -2.56 -1.80 13.55
N LYS A 30 -1.41 -1.50 14.15
CA LYS A 30 -1.12 -1.83 15.55
C LYS A 30 -2.11 -1.16 16.50
N GLU A 31 -2.36 0.13 16.34
CA GLU A 31 -3.36 0.87 17.14
C GLU A 31 -4.76 0.27 16.99
N GLY A 32 -5.14 -0.13 15.77
CA GLY A 32 -6.42 -0.81 15.52
C GLY A 32 -6.54 -2.16 16.22
N LYS A 33 -5.44 -2.92 16.31
CA LYS A 33 -5.40 -4.18 17.07
C LYS A 33 -5.51 -3.96 18.57
N GLU A 34 -4.76 -3.00 19.11
CA GLU A 34 -4.77 -2.66 20.54
C GLU A 34 -6.17 -2.20 20.99
N GLN A 35 -6.88 -1.49 20.11
CA GLN A 35 -8.27 -1.05 20.33
C GLN A 35 -9.32 -2.12 20.01
N LYS A 36 -8.91 -3.31 19.55
CA LYS A 36 -9.80 -4.42 19.14
C LYS A 36 -10.82 -4.05 18.06
N ILE A 37 -10.50 -3.07 17.22
CA ILE A 37 -11.32 -2.66 16.06
C ILE A 37 -10.91 -3.39 14.77
N SER A 38 -9.72 -4.00 14.77
CA SER A 38 -9.17 -4.78 13.65
C SER A 38 -8.88 -6.22 14.07
N ALA A 39 -8.89 -7.13 13.10
CA ALA A 39 -8.50 -8.53 13.30
C ALA A 39 -7.03 -8.65 13.73
N ASP A 40 -6.70 -9.72 14.46
CA ASP A 40 -5.31 -10.05 14.74
C ASP A 40 -4.58 -10.40 13.43
N CYS A 41 -3.53 -9.66 13.14
CA CYS A 41 -2.78 -9.75 11.89
C CYS A 41 -1.33 -9.30 12.11
N ASN A 42 -0.46 -9.64 11.16
CA ASN A 42 0.91 -9.13 11.15
C ASN A 42 0.94 -7.76 10.47
N GLU A 43 1.24 -6.72 11.23
CA GLU A 43 1.19 -5.31 10.81
C GLU A 43 2.12 -5.04 9.63
N LYS A 44 3.30 -5.68 9.61
CA LYS A 44 4.28 -5.53 8.54
C LYS A 44 3.77 -6.14 7.23
N LEU A 45 3.14 -7.31 7.30
CA LEU A 45 2.56 -7.95 6.13
C LEU A 45 1.39 -7.13 5.58
N VAL A 46 0.58 -6.55 6.46
CA VAL A 46 -0.52 -5.65 6.05
C VAL A 46 0.04 -4.39 5.37
N ALA A 47 1.03 -3.73 5.97
CA ALA A 47 1.67 -2.55 5.37
C ALA A 47 2.28 -2.84 4.00
N ALA A 48 2.98 -3.98 3.86
CA ALA A 48 3.52 -4.43 2.59
C ALA A 48 2.41 -4.72 1.56
N ALA A 49 1.27 -5.28 1.98
CA ALA A 49 0.14 -5.54 1.11
C ALA A 49 -0.49 -4.23 0.58
N PHE A 50 -0.70 -3.23 1.45
CA PHE A 50 -1.18 -1.90 1.04
C PHE A 50 -0.25 -1.28 0.00
N PHE A 51 1.05 -1.27 0.26
CA PHE A 51 2.02 -0.76 -0.70
C PHE A 51 2.01 -1.53 -2.02
N GLY A 52 1.95 -2.87 -1.96
CA GLY A 52 1.90 -3.75 -3.12
C GLY A 52 0.66 -3.51 -4.00
N MET A 53 -0.52 -3.35 -3.40
CA MET A 53 -1.76 -3.07 -4.13
C MET A 53 -1.68 -1.73 -4.86
N THR A 54 -1.32 -0.66 -4.13
CA THR A 54 -1.22 0.69 -4.71
C THR A 54 -0.21 0.74 -5.86
N THR A 55 0.97 0.15 -5.68
CA THR A 55 2.01 0.13 -6.73
C THR A 55 1.61 -0.71 -7.93
N SER A 56 0.89 -1.81 -7.73
CA SER A 56 0.39 -2.66 -8.83
C SER A 56 -0.68 -1.94 -9.67
N ILE A 57 -1.59 -1.21 -9.02
CA ILE A 57 -2.62 -0.41 -9.71
C ILE A 57 -1.96 0.71 -10.53
N LEU A 58 -1.02 1.44 -9.93
CA LEU A 58 -0.29 2.49 -10.64
C LEU A 58 0.50 1.93 -11.84
N ALA A 59 1.19 0.80 -11.66
CA ALA A 59 1.91 0.15 -12.74
C ALA A 59 0.95 -0.28 -13.88
N LEU A 60 -0.23 -0.80 -13.55
CA LEU A 60 -1.23 -1.19 -14.53
C LEU A 60 -1.72 0.02 -15.35
N LYS A 61 -2.03 1.14 -14.69
CA LYS A 61 -2.46 2.38 -15.37
C LYS A 61 -1.37 2.92 -16.32
N VAL A 62 -0.10 2.87 -15.90
CA VAL A 62 1.04 3.24 -16.75
C VAL A 62 1.17 2.31 -17.96
N ILE A 63 1.04 1.00 -17.77
CA ILE A 63 1.10 0.00 -18.86
C ILE A 63 -0.04 0.20 -19.87
N ARG A 64 -1.20 0.65 -19.41
CA ARG A 64 -2.39 0.89 -20.23
C ARG A 64 -2.42 2.26 -20.91
N GLU A 65 -1.38 3.07 -20.71
CA GLU A 65 -1.29 4.42 -21.26
C GLU A 65 -2.51 5.30 -20.89
N GLU A 66 -3.05 5.12 -19.69
CA GLU A 66 -4.15 5.96 -19.20
C GLU A 66 -3.66 7.41 -19.04
N GLU A 67 -4.27 8.35 -19.77
CA GLU A 67 -3.86 9.76 -19.77
C GLU A 67 -4.00 10.46 -18.41
N THR A 68 -4.89 9.94 -17.55
CA THR A 68 -5.19 10.51 -16.25
C THR A 68 -5.13 9.47 -15.15
N VAL A 69 -4.47 9.82 -14.05
CA VAL A 69 -4.45 9.01 -12.83
C VAL A 69 -5.35 9.66 -11.79
N ASP A 70 -6.52 9.08 -11.56
CA ASP A 70 -7.36 9.45 -10.42
C ASP A 70 -6.83 8.77 -9.15
N THR A 71 -6.16 9.54 -8.30
CA THR A 71 -5.62 9.03 -7.05
C THR A 71 -6.71 8.67 -6.03
N GLN A 72 -7.89 9.29 -6.13
CA GLN A 72 -9.01 9.00 -5.25
C GLN A 72 -9.59 7.62 -5.56
N GLU A 73 -9.82 7.32 -6.85
CA GLU A 73 -10.27 5.99 -7.31
C GLU A 73 -9.36 4.87 -6.79
N ILE A 74 -8.04 5.06 -6.91
CA ILE A 74 -7.04 4.08 -6.45
C ILE A 74 -7.15 3.88 -4.94
N THR A 75 -7.20 4.98 -4.19
CA THR A 75 -7.27 4.96 -2.74
C THR A 75 -8.54 4.25 -2.28
N ASP A 76 -9.70 4.63 -2.82
CA ASP A 76 -11.00 4.04 -2.48
C ASP A 76 -11.05 2.55 -2.84
N THR A 77 -10.46 2.15 -3.97
CA THR A 77 -10.37 0.74 -4.38
C THR A 77 -9.55 -0.07 -3.39
N VAL A 78 -8.36 0.43 -3.02
CA VAL A 78 -7.47 -0.25 -2.07
C VAL A 78 -8.11 -0.33 -0.68
N PHE A 79 -8.73 0.74 -0.19
CA PHE A 79 -9.41 0.75 1.11
C PHE A 79 -10.60 -0.22 1.14
N ASN A 80 -11.48 -0.16 0.14
CA ASN A 80 -12.64 -1.06 0.08
C ASN A 80 -12.20 -2.52 0.02
N PHE A 81 -11.21 -2.84 -0.80
CA PHE A 81 -10.67 -4.19 -0.87
C PHE A 81 -10.05 -4.63 0.46
N ALA A 82 -9.25 -3.78 1.10
CA ALA A 82 -8.58 -4.10 2.36
C ALA A 82 -9.56 -4.32 3.52
N LEU A 83 -10.64 -3.52 3.59
CA LEU A 83 -11.62 -3.59 4.68
C LEU A 83 -12.69 -4.65 4.45
N ASN A 84 -13.17 -4.79 3.22
CA ASN A 84 -14.33 -5.64 2.91
C ASN A 84 -13.94 -6.96 2.22
N GLY A 85 -12.71 -7.09 1.73
CA GLY A 85 -12.30 -8.19 0.85
C GLY A 85 -13.07 -8.19 -0.47
N LEU A 86 -13.14 -9.35 -1.13
CA LEU A 86 -13.94 -9.57 -2.35
C LEU A 86 -15.38 -10.02 -2.05
N LYS A 87 -15.98 -9.50 -0.97
CA LYS A 87 -17.34 -9.91 -0.60
C LYS A 87 -18.33 -9.40 -1.64
N PHE A 88 -19.03 -10.32 -2.28
CA PHE A 88 -20.31 -10.04 -2.92
C PHE A 88 -21.40 -10.12 -1.84
N TYR A 89 -22.16 -9.03 -1.66
CA TYR A 89 -23.42 -9.11 -0.95
C TYR A 89 -24.41 -9.88 -1.85
N HIS A 90 -24.93 -11.00 -1.34
CA HIS A 90 -26.10 -11.67 -1.91
C HIS A 90 -27.36 -11.11 -1.27
#